data_AF-A0A7Y3RQN1-F1
#
_entry.id   AF-A0A7Y3RQN1-F1
#
_cell.length_a   1.000
_cell.length_b   1.000
_cell.length_c   1.000
_cell.angle_alpha   90.00
_cell.angle_beta   90.00
_cell.angle_gamma   90.00
#
_symmetry.space_group_name_H-M   'P 1'
#
loop_
_entity.id
_entity.type
_entity.pdbx_description
1 polymer ?
#
loop_
_entity_poly.entity_id
_entity_poly.type
_entity_poly.pdbx_seq_one_letter_code
_entity_poly.pdbx_strand_id
1 'polypeptide(L)'
;MPIRTLLLTAAGALALSACSSLPFQKEELTFAEQLQEIEEDWTDGRKDVERGKEMISKGEEKLEKNRKRRERRLASLEATEKEIDDLRVEISGLALTAGTSEIEDKADRLKRLQGYAKEHAEEAKDAEDDIRDARKKIERGEALIEAGTRDMEEAERRYYEDAGRALDKEMAKRLGLDADEKGKD
;
A
#
# COMPACT_ATOMS: atom_id res chain seq x y z
N MET A 1 48.79 -19.57 57.89
CA MET A 1 50.02 -18.87 58.32
C MET A 1 50.34 -17.79 57.30
N PRO A 2 50.74 -16.60 57.75
CA PRO A 2 50.72 -15.34 56.99
C PRO A 2 52.10 -14.95 56.43
N ILE A 3 52.14 -14.08 55.43
CA ILE A 3 53.10 -12.96 55.17
C ILE A 3 52.42 -12.16 54.03
N ARG A 4 51.75 -11.03 54.24
CA ARG A 4 52.22 -9.66 54.55
C ARG A 4 53.19 -9.03 53.52
N THR A 5 52.61 -8.06 52.80
CA THR A 5 53.13 -6.73 52.40
C THR A 5 54.30 -6.62 51.42
N LEU A 6 54.02 -5.98 50.28
CA LEU A 6 54.66 -4.70 49.95
C LEU A 6 53.77 -3.86 49.02
N LEU A 7 53.63 -2.60 49.42
CA LEU A 7 52.83 -1.53 48.84
C LEU A 7 53.80 -0.49 48.25
N LEU A 8 53.35 0.20 47.20
CA LEU A 8 53.74 1.55 46.78
C LEU A 8 55.08 1.76 46.05
N THR A 9 54.99 2.15 44.78
CA THR A 9 55.64 3.31 44.09
C THR A 9 55.45 3.08 42.58
N ALA A 10 55.19 4.03 41.69
CA ALA A 10 54.84 5.44 41.75
C ALA A 10 54.32 5.79 40.34
N ALA A 11 53.59 6.90 40.23
CA ALA A 11 52.99 7.41 39.02
C ALA A 11 53.97 7.57 37.85
N GLY A 12 53.58 7.07 36.68
CA GLY A 12 54.18 7.36 35.38
C GLY A 12 53.08 7.64 34.37
N ALA A 13 52.44 8.81 34.49
CA ALA A 13 51.51 9.33 33.50
C ALA A 13 52.27 10.21 32.51
N LEU A 14 52.67 9.63 31.37
CA LEU A 14 53.00 10.26 30.09
C LEU A 14 52.93 9.10 29.07
N ALA A 15 52.41 9.17 27.86
CA ALA A 15 51.63 10.13 27.10
C ALA A 15 51.30 9.37 25.79
N LEU A 16 50.08 9.54 25.27
CA LEU A 16 49.73 9.35 23.85
C LEU A 16 49.94 7.94 23.25
N SER A 17 49.07 7.01 23.58
CA SER A 17 48.52 6.12 22.54
C SER A 17 47.06 6.49 22.36
N ALA A 18 46.82 7.48 21.49
CA ALA A 18 45.52 7.63 20.88
C ALA A 18 45.26 6.35 20.07
N CYS A 19 44.62 5.36 20.69
CA CYS A 19 43.90 4.34 19.94
C CYS A 19 42.82 5.09 19.19
N SER A 20 43.11 5.39 17.93
CA SER A 20 42.16 5.71 16.90
C SER A 20 41.07 4.64 16.93
N SER A 21 39.98 4.93 17.62
CA SER A 21 38.68 4.40 17.24
C SER A 21 38.34 5.00 15.88
N LEU A 22 38.94 4.43 14.83
CA LEU A 22 38.49 4.59 13.47
C LEU A 22 37.06 4.05 13.43
N PRO A 23 36.05 4.88 13.15
CA PRO A 23 34.73 4.37 12.88
C PRO A 23 34.75 3.76 11.47
N PHE A 24 34.16 2.57 11.33
CA PHE A 24 33.66 2.02 10.07
C PHE A 24 34.68 1.86 8.92
N GLN A 25 35.32 0.70 8.84
CA GLN A 25 35.50 0.08 7.53
C GLN A 25 34.11 -0.38 7.07
N LYS A 26 33.40 0.44 6.29
CA LYS A 26 32.38 -0.11 5.40
C LYS A 26 33.15 -0.95 4.38
N GLU A 27 32.98 -2.26 4.40
CA GLU A 27 33.40 -3.10 3.29
C GLU A 27 32.80 -2.51 2.01
N GLU A 28 33.65 -2.07 1.08
CA GLU A 28 33.19 -1.78 -0.27
C GLU A 28 32.77 -3.12 -0.88
N LEU A 29 31.45 -3.29 -1.10
CA LEU A 29 30.92 -4.42 -1.85
C LEU A 29 31.68 -4.55 -3.18
N THR A 30 31.98 -5.77 -3.57
CA THR A 30 32.52 -6.03 -4.91
C THR A 30 31.49 -5.58 -5.95
N PHE A 31 31.95 -5.18 -7.14
CA PHE A 31 31.05 -4.80 -8.23
C PHE A 31 30.00 -5.88 -8.56
N ALA A 32 30.34 -7.16 -8.35
CA ALA A 32 29.41 -8.27 -8.51
C ALA A 32 28.30 -8.28 -7.44
N GLU A 33 28.62 -8.01 -6.18
CA GLU A 33 27.63 -7.91 -5.09
C GLU A 33 26.75 -6.67 -5.26
N GLN A 34 27.32 -5.54 -5.68
CA GLN A 34 26.55 -4.33 -6.02
C GLN A 34 25.56 -4.58 -7.17
N LEU A 35 26.01 -5.28 -8.21
CA LEU A 35 25.15 -5.64 -9.33
C LEU A 35 24.02 -6.58 -8.91
N GLN A 36 24.30 -7.51 -7.98
CA GLN A 36 23.29 -8.39 -7.42
C GLN A 36 22.23 -7.61 -6.62
N GLU A 37 22.64 -6.67 -5.75
CA GLU A 37 21.69 -5.81 -5.01
C GLU A 37 20.81 -4.98 -5.96
N ILE A 38 21.41 -4.42 -7.02
CA ILE A 38 20.67 -3.68 -8.05
C ILE A 38 19.66 -4.58 -8.77
N GLU A 39 20.04 -5.81 -9.12
CA GLU A 39 19.14 -6.78 -9.76
C GLU A 39 17.98 -7.17 -8.84
N GLU A 40 18.24 -7.37 -7.55
CA GLU A 40 17.24 -7.68 -6.53
C GLU A 40 16.23 -6.53 -6.38
N ASP A 41 16.71 -5.30 -6.20
CA ASP A 41 15.85 -4.11 -6.07
C ASP A 41 15.00 -3.87 -7.33
N TRP A 42 15.61 -4.02 -8.51
CA TRP A 42 14.88 -3.88 -9.76
C TRP A 42 13.83 -4.98 -9.94
N THR A 43 14.15 -6.21 -9.53
CA THR A 43 13.22 -7.35 -9.58
C THR A 43 12.05 -7.15 -8.61
N ASP A 44 12.30 -6.66 -7.41
CA ASP A 44 11.25 -6.38 -6.43
C ASP A 44 10.37 -5.22 -6.87
N GLY A 45 10.94 -4.15 -7.44
CA GLY A 45 10.17 -3.08 -8.06
C GLY A 45 9.25 -3.57 -9.20
N ARG A 46 9.73 -4.51 -10.03
CA ARG A 46 8.89 -5.15 -11.06
C ARG A 46 7.72 -5.92 -10.44
N LYS A 47 7.97 -6.71 -9.38
CA LYS A 47 6.91 -7.44 -8.67
C LYS A 47 5.88 -6.48 -8.08
N ASP A 48 6.29 -5.34 -7.56
CA ASP A 48 5.40 -4.32 -7.00
C ASP A 48 4.48 -3.72 -8.05
N VAL A 49 5.04 -3.40 -9.22
CA VAL A 49 4.26 -2.95 -10.37
C VAL A 49 3.24 -4.01 -10.81
N GLU A 50 3.65 -5.29 -10.89
CA GLU A 50 2.72 -6.38 -11.25
C GLU A 50 1.60 -6.57 -10.22
N ARG A 51 1.94 -6.58 -8.92
CA ARG A 51 0.96 -6.64 -7.83
C ARG A 51 0.00 -5.45 -7.87
N GLY A 52 0.53 -4.24 -8.12
CA GLY A 52 -0.27 -3.03 -8.25
C GLY A 52 -1.27 -3.11 -9.40
N LYS A 53 -0.84 -3.57 -10.58
CA LYS A 53 -1.72 -3.81 -11.74
C LYS A 53 -2.82 -4.82 -11.44
N GLU A 54 -2.50 -5.93 -10.77
CA GLU A 54 -3.49 -6.92 -10.36
C GLU A 54 -4.50 -6.34 -9.37
N MET A 55 -4.04 -5.51 -8.43
CA MET A 55 -4.92 -4.82 -7.47
C MET A 55 -5.88 -3.86 -8.15
N ILE A 56 -5.39 -3.06 -9.12
CA ILE A 56 -6.21 -2.15 -9.93
C ILE A 56 -7.25 -2.95 -10.70
N SER A 57 -6.83 -3.97 -11.46
CA SER A 57 -7.75 -4.79 -12.27
C SER A 57 -8.87 -5.42 -11.43
N LYS A 58 -8.52 -6.06 -10.30
CA LYS A 58 -9.51 -6.62 -9.36
C LYS A 58 -10.38 -5.54 -8.70
N GLY A 59 -9.84 -4.34 -8.50
CA GLY A 59 -10.56 -3.18 -7.99
C GLY A 59 -11.60 -2.68 -8.99
N GLU A 60 -11.23 -2.53 -10.25
CA GLU A 60 -12.11 -2.09 -11.34
C GLU A 60 -13.26 -3.07 -11.60
N GLU A 61 -12.97 -4.38 -11.61
CA GLU A 61 -14.01 -5.42 -11.75
C GLU A 61 -15.05 -5.32 -10.63
N LYS A 62 -14.59 -5.19 -9.38
CA LYS A 62 -15.48 -5.00 -8.22
C LYS A 62 -16.27 -3.69 -8.33
N LEU A 63 -15.61 -2.61 -8.74
CA LEU A 63 -16.22 -1.30 -8.89
C LEU A 63 -17.38 -1.34 -9.90
N GLU A 64 -17.19 -1.98 -11.05
CA GLU A 64 -18.23 -2.14 -12.06
C GLU A 64 -19.40 -2.99 -11.53
N LYS A 65 -19.10 -4.16 -10.94
CA LYS A 65 -20.11 -5.06 -10.39
C LYS A 65 -20.97 -4.37 -9.31
N ASN A 66 -20.34 -3.64 -8.41
CA ASN A 66 -21.03 -2.98 -7.30
C ASN A 66 -21.79 -1.73 -7.76
N ARG A 67 -21.32 -1.01 -8.78
CA ARG A 67 -22.11 0.06 -9.44
C ARG A 67 -23.40 -0.48 -10.02
N LYS A 68 -23.34 -1.58 -10.78
CA LYS A 68 -24.54 -2.23 -11.34
C LYS A 68 -25.47 -2.75 -10.24
N ARG A 69 -24.92 -3.32 -9.17
CA ARG A 69 -25.71 -3.76 -8.00
C ARG A 69 -26.44 -2.57 -7.37
N ARG A 70 -25.74 -1.47 -7.09
CA ARG A 70 -26.31 -0.25 -6.49
C ARG A 70 -27.40 0.34 -7.38
N GLU A 71 -27.15 0.47 -8.67
CA GLU A 71 -28.13 0.97 -9.65
C GLU A 71 -29.42 0.14 -9.64
N ARG A 72 -29.31 -1.20 -9.68
CA ARG A 72 -30.48 -2.08 -9.60
C ARG A 72 -31.26 -1.91 -8.30
N ARG A 73 -30.56 -1.80 -7.15
CA ARG A 73 -31.23 -1.61 -5.86
C ARG A 73 -31.91 -0.27 -5.73
N LEU A 74 -31.33 0.80 -6.27
CA LEU A 74 -31.98 2.10 -6.34
C LEU A 74 -33.23 2.07 -7.24
N ALA A 75 -33.16 1.40 -8.39
CA ALA A 75 -34.33 1.24 -9.25
C ALA A 75 -35.46 0.43 -8.57
N SER A 76 -35.12 -0.65 -7.86
CA SER A 76 -36.10 -1.41 -7.07
C SER A 76 -36.68 -0.60 -5.91
N LEU A 77 -35.87 0.24 -5.26
CA LEU A 77 -36.31 1.15 -4.21
C LEU A 77 -37.32 2.16 -4.75
N GLU A 78 -37.00 2.84 -5.84
CA GLU A 78 -37.89 3.82 -6.49
C GLU A 78 -39.22 3.19 -6.90
N ALA A 79 -39.18 1.99 -7.50
CA ALA A 79 -40.40 1.26 -7.86
C ALA A 79 -41.25 0.91 -6.63
N THR A 80 -40.61 0.47 -5.54
CA THR A 80 -41.30 0.12 -4.28
C THR A 80 -41.89 1.35 -3.60
N GLU A 81 -41.17 2.47 -3.59
CA GLU A 81 -41.65 3.75 -3.05
C GLU A 81 -42.87 4.25 -3.83
N LYS A 82 -42.84 4.13 -5.15
CA LYS A 82 -44.00 4.44 -5.99
C LYS A 82 -45.21 3.56 -5.64
N GLU A 83 -45.02 2.24 -5.49
CA GLU A 83 -46.11 1.33 -5.08
C GLU A 83 -46.66 1.67 -3.68
N ILE A 84 -45.79 2.08 -2.75
CA ILE A 84 -46.19 2.55 -1.42
C ILE A 84 -47.09 3.77 -1.52
N ASP A 85 -46.71 4.75 -2.34
CA ASP A 85 -47.46 5.99 -2.49
C ASP A 85 -48.80 5.76 -3.21
N ASP A 86 -48.82 4.96 -4.28
CA ASP A 86 -50.05 4.54 -4.96
C ASP A 86 -51.01 3.83 -3.98
N LEU A 87 -50.49 2.90 -3.17
CA LEU A 87 -51.29 2.16 -2.19
C LEU A 87 -51.82 3.05 -1.05
N ARG A 88 -51.07 4.07 -0.64
CA ARG A 88 -51.53 5.06 0.34
C ARG A 88 -52.69 5.90 -0.19
N VAL A 89 -52.64 6.28 -1.46
CA VAL A 89 -53.74 6.99 -2.14
C VAL A 89 -54.98 6.09 -2.19
N GLU A 90 -54.82 4.81 -2.56
CA GLU A 90 -55.92 3.84 -2.58
C GLU A 90 -56.58 3.67 -1.20
N ILE A 91 -55.78 3.44 -0.15
CA ILE A 91 -56.29 3.30 1.23
C ILE A 91 -57.06 4.56 1.63
N SER A 92 -56.55 5.74 1.31
CA SER A 92 -57.20 7.02 1.63
C SER A 92 -58.54 7.18 0.91
N GLY A 93 -58.64 6.74 -0.34
CA GLY A 93 -59.89 6.77 -1.12
C GLY A 93 -60.95 5.78 -0.61
N LEU A 94 -60.51 4.62 -0.11
CA LEU A 94 -61.38 3.55 0.40
C LEU A 94 -61.88 3.81 1.83
N ALA A 95 -61.19 4.63 2.61
CA ALA A 95 -61.54 4.95 3.99
C ALA A 95 -62.96 5.53 4.16
N LEU A 96 -63.59 6.01 3.08
CA LEU A 96 -64.94 6.57 3.08
C LEU A 96 -66.03 5.58 2.62
N THR A 97 -65.68 4.45 2.01
CA THR A 97 -66.63 3.61 1.25
C THR A 97 -66.42 2.10 1.39
N ALA A 98 -65.25 1.63 1.84
CA ALA A 98 -64.90 0.21 1.91
C ALA A 98 -65.15 -0.42 3.28
N GLY A 99 -65.28 -1.74 3.30
CA GLY A 99 -65.31 -2.54 4.53
C GLY A 99 -63.94 -2.64 5.21
N THR A 100 -63.92 -2.86 6.52
CA THR A 100 -62.68 -2.88 7.34
C THR A 100 -61.65 -3.91 6.87
N SER A 101 -62.09 -5.06 6.34
CA SER A 101 -61.18 -6.12 5.86
C SER A 101 -60.33 -5.71 4.65
N GLU A 102 -60.88 -4.93 3.72
CA GLU A 102 -60.13 -4.48 2.53
C GLU A 102 -59.03 -3.46 2.91
N ILE A 103 -59.33 -2.62 3.90
CA ILE A 103 -58.37 -1.66 4.44
C ILE A 103 -57.25 -2.40 5.19
N GLU A 104 -57.58 -3.44 5.95
CA GLU A 104 -56.61 -4.28 6.67
C GLU A 104 -55.64 -4.99 5.70
N ASP A 105 -56.17 -5.64 4.64
CA ASP A 105 -55.33 -6.33 3.64
C ASP A 105 -54.34 -5.36 2.95
N LYS A 106 -54.80 -4.14 2.64
CA LYS A 106 -53.96 -3.10 2.04
C LYS A 106 -52.94 -2.55 3.04
N ALA A 107 -53.31 -2.37 4.31
CA ALA A 107 -52.38 -1.96 5.36
C ALA A 107 -51.27 -3.00 5.57
N ASP A 108 -51.59 -4.29 5.52
CA ASP A 108 -50.61 -5.37 5.59
C ASP A 108 -49.68 -5.39 4.37
N ARG A 109 -50.22 -5.15 3.16
CA ARG A 109 -49.38 -4.98 1.96
C ARG A 109 -48.45 -3.77 2.09
N LEU A 110 -48.95 -2.63 2.58
CA LEU A 110 -48.17 -1.43 2.80
C LEU A 110 -46.98 -1.70 3.73
N LYS A 111 -47.22 -2.42 4.83
CA LYS A 111 -46.17 -2.79 5.78
C LYS A 111 -45.09 -3.68 5.14
N ARG A 112 -45.48 -4.62 4.28
CA ARG A 112 -44.52 -5.46 3.52
C ARG A 112 -43.68 -4.63 2.55
N LEU A 113 -44.31 -3.75 1.78
CA LEU A 113 -43.60 -2.87 0.85
C LEU A 113 -42.61 -1.94 1.58
N GLN A 114 -43.01 -1.38 2.73
CA GLN A 114 -42.09 -0.59 3.57
C GLN A 114 -40.89 -1.42 4.06
N GLY A 115 -41.10 -2.71 4.36
CA GLY A 115 -40.03 -3.65 4.65
C GLY A 115 -39.07 -3.82 3.48
N TYR A 116 -39.58 -4.04 2.27
CA TYR A 116 -38.75 -4.17 1.06
C TYR A 116 -38.02 -2.88 0.69
N ALA A 117 -38.65 -1.72 0.83
CA ALA A 117 -38.00 -0.43 0.62
C ALA A 117 -36.80 -0.26 1.57
N LYS A 118 -36.97 -0.61 2.85
CA LYS A 118 -35.86 -0.59 3.81
C LYS A 118 -34.73 -1.55 3.40
N GLU A 119 -35.05 -2.78 3.02
CA GLU A 119 -34.07 -3.77 2.56
C GLU A 119 -33.30 -3.28 1.33
N HIS A 120 -33.99 -2.75 0.31
CA HIS A 120 -33.34 -2.20 -0.89
C HIS A 120 -32.43 -1.01 -0.57
N ALA A 121 -32.83 -0.15 0.36
CA ALA A 121 -32.01 0.98 0.80
C ALA A 121 -30.74 0.49 1.54
N GLU A 122 -30.85 -0.51 2.41
CA GLU A 122 -29.72 -1.14 3.09
C GLU A 122 -28.75 -1.80 2.09
N GLU A 123 -29.28 -2.58 1.13
CA GLU A 123 -28.45 -3.22 0.11
C GLU A 123 -27.78 -2.22 -0.86
N ALA A 124 -28.43 -1.09 -1.15
CA ALA A 124 -27.83 -0.02 -1.94
C ALA A 124 -26.68 0.66 -1.19
N LYS A 125 -26.81 0.81 0.13
CA LYS A 125 -25.75 1.33 1.01
C LYS A 125 -24.58 0.36 1.10
N ASP A 126 -24.82 -0.93 1.28
CA ASP A 126 -23.78 -1.96 1.28
C ASP A 126 -22.98 -1.94 -0.03
N ALA A 127 -23.68 -1.83 -1.17
CA ALA A 127 -23.03 -1.71 -2.48
C ALA A 127 -22.19 -0.43 -2.61
N GLU A 128 -22.58 0.66 -1.94
CA GLU A 128 -21.80 1.91 -1.89
C GLU A 128 -20.53 1.79 -1.04
N ASP A 129 -20.62 1.08 0.08
CA ASP A 129 -19.46 0.78 0.92
C ASP A 129 -18.48 -0.14 0.17
N ASP A 130 -18.98 -1.14 -0.55
CA ASP A 130 -18.17 -2.00 -1.42
C ASP A 130 -17.50 -1.22 -2.57
N ILE A 131 -18.18 -0.22 -3.15
CA ILE A 131 -17.60 0.71 -4.13
C ILE A 131 -16.45 1.50 -3.53
N ARG A 132 -16.60 1.98 -2.28
CA ARG A 132 -15.55 2.73 -1.57
C ARG A 132 -14.32 1.87 -1.35
N ASP A 133 -14.51 0.62 -0.93
CA ASP A 133 -13.40 -0.30 -0.69
C ASP A 133 -12.72 -0.75 -1.99
N ALA A 134 -13.48 -0.90 -3.08
CA ALA A 134 -12.91 -1.12 -4.41
C ALA A 134 -12.00 0.05 -4.84
N ARG A 135 -12.40 1.30 -4.60
CA ARG A 135 -11.57 2.48 -4.88
C ARG A 135 -10.28 2.51 -4.07
N LYS A 136 -10.35 2.24 -2.76
CA LYS A 136 -9.14 2.13 -1.91
C LYS A 136 -8.18 1.06 -2.41
N LYS A 137 -8.71 -0.04 -2.99
CA LYS A 137 -7.88 -1.10 -3.56
C LYS A 137 -7.16 -0.63 -4.83
N ILE A 138 -7.83 0.13 -5.69
CA ILE A 138 -7.24 0.75 -6.88
C ILE A 138 -6.12 1.71 -6.44
N GLU A 139 -6.41 2.61 -5.50
CA GLU A 139 -5.45 3.59 -4.96
C GLU A 139 -4.19 2.92 -4.38
N ARG A 140 -4.35 1.84 -3.59
CA ARG A 140 -3.21 1.05 -3.10
C ARG A 140 -2.42 0.39 -4.22
N GLY A 141 -3.10 -0.03 -5.29
CA GLY A 141 -2.45 -0.59 -6.47
C GLY A 141 -1.64 0.47 -7.24
N GLU A 142 -2.17 1.68 -7.39
CA GLU A 142 -1.47 2.82 -7.97
C GLU A 142 -0.21 3.19 -7.17
N ALA A 143 -0.32 3.21 -5.84
CA ALA A 143 0.82 3.46 -4.96
C ALA A 143 1.92 2.39 -5.07
N LEU A 144 1.55 1.11 -5.25
CA LEU A 144 2.53 0.03 -5.50
C LEU A 144 3.22 0.18 -6.85
N ILE A 145 2.49 0.60 -7.89
CA ILE A 145 3.09 0.88 -9.20
C ILE A 145 4.09 2.03 -9.07
N GLU A 146 3.70 3.12 -8.41
CA GLU A 146 4.58 4.28 -8.22
C GLU A 146 5.84 3.92 -7.43
N ALA A 147 5.70 3.19 -6.32
CA ALA A 147 6.82 2.72 -5.51
C ALA A 147 7.73 1.80 -6.33
N GLY A 148 7.19 0.75 -6.96
CA GLY A 148 7.99 -0.19 -7.74
C GLY A 148 8.66 0.46 -8.95
N THR A 149 8.03 1.43 -9.60
CA THR A 149 8.66 2.23 -10.67
C THR A 149 9.82 3.05 -10.13
N ARG A 150 9.66 3.70 -8.97
CA ARG A 150 10.74 4.45 -8.32
C ARG A 150 11.93 3.55 -7.96
N ASP A 151 11.67 2.38 -7.41
CA ASP A 151 12.72 1.43 -7.02
C ASP A 151 13.52 0.95 -8.25
N MET A 152 12.84 0.66 -9.36
CA MET A 152 13.50 0.32 -10.62
C MET A 152 14.33 1.49 -11.18
N GLU A 153 13.83 2.72 -11.14
CA GLU A 153 14.57 3.91 -11.58
C GLU A 153 15.81 4.20 -10.70
N GLU A 154 15.71 3.96 -9.39
CA GLU A 154 16.84 4.12 -8.47
C GLU A 154 17.88 3.00 -8.65
N ALA A 155 17.45 1.77 -8.89
CA ALA A 155 18.33 0.66 -9.24
C ALA A 155 19.07 0.93 -10.57
N GLU A 156 18.36 1.41 -11.59
CA GLU A 156 18.96 1.78 -12.88
C GLU A 156 19.97 2.93 -12.73
N ARG A 157 19.67 3.93 -11.91
CA ARG A 157 20.60 5.02 -11.60
C ARG A 157 21.87 4.51 -10.93
N ARG A 158 21.73 3.67 -9.89
CA ARG A 158 22.87 3.05 -9.19
C ARG A 158 23.74 2.24 -10.15
N TYR A 159 23.12 1.47 -11.05
CA TYR A 159 23.84 0.74 -12.08
C TYR A 159 24.75 1.63 -12.93
N TYR A 160 24.22 2.75 -13.45
CA TYR A 160 25.02 3.66 -14.27
C TYR A 160 26.12 4.37 -13.49
N GLU A 161 25.87 4.74 -12.24
CA GLU A 161 26.88 5.34 -11.35
C GLU A 161 28.01 4.37 -11.02
N ASP A 162 27.69 3.11 -10.74
CA ASP A 162 28.68 2.08 -10.39
C ASP A 162 29.46 1.61 -11.62
N ALA A 163 28.80 1.44 -12.76
CA ALA A 163 29.44 1.13 -14.03
C ALA A 163 30.39 2.26 -14.48
N GLY A 164 29.99 3.53 -14.31
CA GLY A 164 30.83 4.69 -14.59
C GLY A 164 32.08 4.72 -13.71
N ARG A 165 31.91 4.53 -12.39
CA ARG A 165 33.04 4.44 -11.44
C ARG A 165 33.99 3.29 -11.75
N ALA A 166 33.47 2.14 -12.17
CA ALA A 166 34.28 0.99 -12.57
C ALA A 166 35.13 1.29 -13.82
N LEU A 167 34.55 1.97 -14.82
CA LEU A 167 35.26 2.40 -16.03
C LEU A 167 36.34 3.43 -15.73
N ASP A 168 36.05 4.41 -14.88
CA ASP A 168 37.02 5.44 -14.47
C ASP A 168 38.20 4.84 -13.70
N LYS A 169 37.96 3.89 -12.79
CA LYS A 169 39.02 3.14 -12.10
C LYS A 169 39.90 2.36 -13.09
N GLU A 170 39.29 1.67 -14.05
CA GLU A 170 40.04 0.91 -15.06
C GLU A 170 40.85 1.83 -16.01
N MET A 171 40.32 3.02 -16.35
CA MET A 171 41.06 4.02 -17.14
C MET A 171 42.23 4.62 -16.35
N ALA A 172 42.05 4.97 -15.08
CA ALA A 172 43.11 5.48 -14.22
C ALA A 172 44.27 4.48 -14.11
N LYS A 173 43.94 3.20 -13.92
CA LYS A 173 44.89 2.09 -13.91
C LYS A 173 45.66 1.96 -15.23
N ARG A 174 44.97 2.05 -16.38
CA ARG A 174 45.61 1.98 -17.71
C ARG A 174 46.50 3.17 -18.02
N LEU A 175 46.17 4.34 -17.48
CA LEU A 175 46.95 5.56 -17.63
C LEU A 175 48.12 5.64 -16.64
N GLY A 176 48.28 4.66 -15.74
CA GLY A 176 49.30 4.67 -14.69
C GLY A 176 49.10 5.80 -13.69
N LEU A 177 47.86 6.28 -13.54
CA LEU A 177 47.47 7.33 -12.61
C LEU A 177 47.07 6.78 -11.23
N ASP A 178 47.10 5.47 -11.03
CA ASP A 178 47.02 4.86 -9.71
C ASP A 178 48.25 5.34 -8.92
N ALA A 179 48.04 6.39 -8.12
CA ALA A 179 49.06 6.96 -7.28
C ALA A 179 49.68 5.85 -6.44
N ASP A 180 50.96 5.59 -6.67
CA ASP A 180 51.84 4.95 -5.73
C ASP A 180 51.63 5.62 -4.35
N GLU A 181 50.87 4.98 -3.47
CA GLU A 181 51.15 5.01 -2.04
C GLU A 181 52.48 4.26 -1.80
N LYS A 182 53.55 4.80 -2.37
CA LYS A 182 54.94 4.51 -2.02
C LYS A 182 55.65 5.82 -1.73
N GLY A 183 55.08 6.55 -0.79
CA GLY A 183 55.80 7.50 0.05
C GLY A 183 56.06 6.89 1.42
N LYS A 184 56.83 5.79 1.48
CA LYS A 184 57.49 5.33 2.71
C LYS A 184 58.98 5.20 2.41
N ASP A 185 59.68 6.20 2.92
CA ASP A 185 61.09 6.32 3.28
C ASP A 185 62.17 6.01 2.22
#